data_AF-A0A9P8CBE0-F1
#
_entry.id   AF-A0A9P8CBE0-F1
#
_cell.length_a   1.000
_cell.length_b   1.000
_cell.length_c   1.000
_cell.angle_alpha   90.00
_cell.angle_beta   90.00
_cell.angle_gamma   90.00
#
_symmetry.space_group_name_H-M   'P 1'
#
loop_
_entity.id
_entity.type
_entity.pdbx_description
1 polymer ?
#
loop_
_entity_poly.entity_id
_entity_poly.type
_entity_poly.pdbx_seq_one_letter_code
_entity_poly.pdbx_strand_id
1 'polypeptide(L)' 'IIAECKESKECHGPKHHFDECVERVTNATQSENKKAPHEDCVEEFFHLAHCANACAAPKVWAALK' A
#
# COMPACT_ATOMS: atom_id res chain seq x y z
N ILE A 1 3.63 8.11 -12.53
CA ILE A 1 4.29 8.74 -11.36
C ILE A 1 3.96 7.98 -10.06
N ILE A 2 2.71 7.95 -9.57
CA ILE A 2 2.40 7.25 -8.29
C ILE A 2 2.69 5.73 -8.35
N ALA A 3 2.28 5.04 -9.41
CA ALA A 3 2.54 3.60 -9.55
C ALA A 3 4.05 3.27 -9.49
N GLU A 4 4.88 4.03 -10.21
CA GLU A 4 6.34 3.93 -10.16
C GLU A 4 6.91 4.20 -8.76
N CYS A 5 6.37 5.18 -8.03
CA CYS A 5 6.82 5.49 -6.66
C CYS A 5 6.46 4.38 -5.66
N LYS A 6 5.32 3.70 -5.83
CA LYS A 6 4.93 2.53 -5.01
C LYS A 6 5.89 1.35 -5.18
N GLU A 7 6.40 1.15 -6.40
CA GLU A 7 7.36 0.09 -6.74
C GLU A 7 8.83 0.49 -6.50
N SER A 8 9.06 1.68 -5.93
CA SER A 8 10.41 2.15 -5.65
C SER A 8 11.06 1.40 -4.49
N LYS A 9 12.40 1.37 -4.47
CA LYS A 9 13.17 0.76 -3.37
C LYS A 9 12.88 1.42 -2.02
N GLU A 10 12.59 2.72 -2.00
CA GLU A 10 12.28 3.49 -0.79
C GLU A 10 10.95 3.07 -0.16
N CYS A 11 9.94 2.74 -1.00
CA CYS A 11 8.62 2.31 -0.53
C CYS A 11 8.47 0.78 -0.42
N HIS A 12 9.56 0.01 -0.53
CA HIS A 12 9.48 -1.46 -0.52
C HIS A 12 8.90 -2.02 0.78
N GLY A 13 9.31 -1.51 1.94
CA GLY A 13 8.80 -1.96 3.25
C GLY A 13 7.29 -1.71 3.40
N PRO A 14 6.81 -0.47 3.27
CA PRO A 14 5.37 -0.17 3.30
C PRO A 14 4.57 -0.97 2.27
N LYS A 15 5.12 -1.20 1.07
CA LYS A 15 4.49 -2.04 0.05
C LYS A 15 4.36 -3.49 0.51
N HIS A 16 5.44 -4.08 1.03
CA HIS A 16 5.43 -5.45 1.54
C HIS A 16 4.37 -5.64 2.62
N HIS A 17 4.28 -4.73 3.59
CA HIS A 17 3.26 -4.80 4.65
C HIS A 17 1.83 -4.70 4.10
N PHE A 18 1.60 -3.82 3.12
CA PHE A 18 0.30 -3.72 2.47
C PHE A 18 -0.06 -5.01 1.72
N ASP A 19 0.88 -5.57 0.95
CA ASP A 19 0.65 -6.81 0.20
C ASP A 19 0.36 -8.00 1.15
N GLU A 20 1.11 -8.12 2.27
CA GLU A 20 0.86 -9.12 3.31
C GLU A 20 -0.51 -8.94 4.00
N CYS A 21 -0.93 -7.70 4.25
CA CYS A 21 -2.26 -7.43 4.79
C CYS A 21 -3.34 -7.88 3.81
N VAL A 22 -3.21 -7.52 2.52
CA VAL A 22 -4.18 -7.89 1.49
C VAL A 22 -4.30 -9.41 1.37
N GLU A 23 -3.18 -10.13 1.38
CA GLU A 23 -3.18 -11.59 1.37
C GLU A 23 -3.94 -12.15 2.59
N ARG A 24 -3.63 -11.67 3.79
CA ARG A 24 -4.26 -12.11 5.04
C ARG A 24 -5.77 -11.86 5.06
N VAL A 25 -6.22 -10.65 4.71
CA VAL A 25 -7.63 -10.28 4.68
C VAL A 25 -8.38 -11.04 3.58
N THR A 26 -7.76 -11.23 2.41
CA THR A 26 -8.34 -12.04 1.33
C THR A 26 -8.53 -13.49 1.78
N ASN A 27 -7.54 -14.08 2.45
CA ASN A 27 -7.63 -15.44 2.98
C ASN A 27 -8.70 -15.55 4.09
N ALA A 28 -8.78 -14.55 4.97
CA ALA A 28 -9.78 -14.48 6.03
C ALA A 28 -11.22 -14.45 5.49
N THR A 29 -11.46 -13.70 4.41
CA THR A 29 -12.80 -13.57 3.79
C THR A 29 -13.24 -14.80 3.00
N GLN A 30 -12.30 -15.59 2.48
CA GLN A 30 -12.58 -16.81 1.71
C GLN A 30 -12.68 -18.07 2.56
N SER A 31 -12.13 -18.06 3.78
CA SER A 31 -12.13 -19.22 4.67
C SER A 31 -13.44 -19.34 5.48
N GLU A 32 -13.92 -20.58 5.67
CA GLU A 32 -15.03 -20.86 6.61
C GLU A 32 -14.64 -20.53 8.07
N ASN A 33 -13.34 -20.59 8.36
CA ASN A 33 -12.76 -20.24 9.65
C ASN A 33 -12.27 -18.80 9.60
N LYS A 34 -13.19 -17.84 9.79
CA LYS A 34 -12.94 -16.39 9.78
C LYS A 34 -11.91 -15.98 10.84
N LYS A 35 -10.63 -16.25 10.62
CA LYS A 35 -9.53 -15.70 11.40
C LYS A 35 -9.37 -14.24 10.96
N ALA A 36 -9.43 -13.31 11.91
CA ALA A 36 -9.51 -11.86 11.69
C ALA A 36 -10.79 -11.36 10.98
N PRO A 37 -12.00 -11.70 11.48
CA PRO A 37 -13.20 -11.03 11.01
C PRO A 37 -13.07 -9.55 11.40
N HIS A 38 -13.23 -8.65 10.42
CA HIS A 38 -13.14 -7.19 10.58
C HIS A 38 -11.74 -6.56 10.50
N GLU A 39 -10.70 -7.32 10.14
CA GLU A 39 -9.43 -6.69 9.73
C GLU A 39 -9.59 -6.00 8.36
N ASP A 40 -9.01 -4.81 8.25
CA ASP A 40 -8.83 -4.07 7.00
C ASP A 40 -7.35 -3.69 6.83
N CYS A 41 -7.00 -3.12 5.68
CA CYS A 41 -5.62 -2.73 5.35
C CYS A 41 -5.47 -1.22 5.21
N VAL A 42 -6.32 -0.43 5.89
CA VAL A 42 -6.30 1.02 5.74
C VAL A 42 -5.00 1.60 6.29
N GLU A 43 -4.49 1.08 7.40
CA GLU A 43 -3.23 1.56 7.99
C GLU A 43 -2.04 1.32 7.05
N GLU A 44 -1.85 0.09 6.55
CA GLU A 44 -0.77 -0.26 5.64
C GLU A 44 -0.89 0.47 4.30
N PHE A 45 -2.13 0.66 3.81
CA PHE A 45 -2.39 1.49 2.65
C PHE A 45 -1.94 2.94 2.89
N PHE A 46 -2.21 3.51 4.06
CA PHE A 46 -1.82 4.88 4.38
C PHE A 46 -0.30 5.02 4.45
N HIS A 47 0.42 4.06 5.01
CA HIS A 47 1.89 4.05 4.99
C HIS A 47 2.46 4.00 3.56
N LEU A 48 1.92 3.11 2.70
CA LEU A 48 2.34 3.03 1.31
C LEU A 48 1.99 4.31 0.52
N ALA A 49 0.78 4.84 0.70
CA ALA A 49 0.31 6.04 0.03
C ALA A 49 1.11 7.28 0.48
N HIS A 50 1.43 7.39 1.76
CA HIS A 50 2.27 8.45 2.30
C HIS A 50 3.66 8.43 1.65
N CYS A 51 4.32 7.27 1.61
CA CYS A 51 5.63 7.11 0.97
C CYS A 51 5.57 7.45 -0.53
N ALA A 52 4.59 6.88 -1.25
CA ALA A 52 4.45 7.11 -2.69
C ALA A 52 4.13 8.58 -3.02
N ASN A 53 3.35 9.27 -2.18
CA ASN A 53 3.07 10.69 -2.34
C ASN A 53 4.30 11.55 -2.10
N ALA A 54 5.13 11.24 -1.10
CA ALA A 54 6.39 11.96 -0.87
C ALA A 54 7.32 11.87 -2.10
N CYS A 55 7.43 10.68 -2.70
CA CYS A 55 8.17 10.47 -3.96
C CYS A 55 7.53 11.20 -5.16
N ALA A 56 6.21 11.16 -5.29
CA ALA A 56 5.51 11.67 -6.47
C ALA A 56 5.37 13.18 -6.48
N ALA A 57 5.20 13.82 -5.31
CA ALA A 57 4.94 15.25 -5.19
C ALA A 57 5.88 16.13 -6.03
N PRO A 58 7.22 16.05 -5.89
CA PRO A 58 8.13 16.89 -6.70
C PRO A 58 8.07 16.56 -8.20
N LYS A 59 7.85 15.29 -8.56
CA LYS A 59 7.77 14.83 -9.97
C LYS A 59 6.52 15.38 -10.67
N VAL A 60 5.37 15.40 -9.98
CA VAL A 60 4.12 15.94 -10.53
C VAL A 60 4.26 17.44 -10.79
N TRP A 61 4.77 18.21 -9.83
CA TRP A 61 4.95 19.66 -10.01
C TRP A 61 5.96 20.01 -11.12
N ALA A 62 6.99 19.17 -11.33
CA ALA A 62 7.91 19.35 -12.44
C ALA A 62 7.26 19.09 -13.81
N ALA A 63 6.30 18.17 -13.88
CA ALA A 63 5.62 17.78 -15.12
C ALA A 63 4.45 18.71 -15.52
N LEU A 64 3.94 19.51 -14.59
CA LEU A 64 2.83 20.45 -14.81
C LEU A 64 3.29 21.89 -15.09
N LYS A 65 4.59 22.11 -15.31
CA LYS A 65 5.15 23.39 -15.76
C LYS A 65 4.73 23.72 -17.19
#